data_AF-A0A8S3J4D7-F1
#
_entry.id   AF-A0A8S3J4D7-F1
#
_cell.length_a   1.000
_cell.length_b   1.000
_cell.length_c   1.000
_cell.angle_alpha   90.00
_cell.angle_beta   90.00
_cell.angle_gamma   90.00
#
_symmetry.space_group_name_H-M   'P 1'
#
loop_
_entity.id
_entity.type
_entity.pdbx_description
1 polymer ?
#
loop_
_entity_poly.entity_id
_entity_poly.type
_entity_poly.pdbx_seq_one_letter_code
_entity_poly.pdbx_strand_id
1 'polypeptide(L)'
;MEETAMTIKVNEIPTAAQYVIKTILECKALAKYIKKSGLNKEIKAVGGNAIHQATNVRWLSLIDLLESMRTSYTQIKAILSRRKQQSRLTIISQNLLDDIVRFLKPFKSIMKIIQAGSTPTLYLILPCTLVLRKVCNSFEYLLEHVNKHQLVEGEKSPLENNVEDDALRQYEEGE
;
A
#
# COMPACT_ATOMS: atom_id res chain seq x y z
N MET A 1 -28.30 1.99 17.91
CA MET A 1 -27.33 3.03 17.52
C MET A 1 -26.56 2.49 16.33
N GLU A 2 -27.01 2.83 15.13
CA GLU A 2 -26.32 2.48 13.90
C GLU A 2 -25.04 3.28 13.77
N GLU A 3 -23.96 2.55 13.53
CA GLU A 3 -22.61 3.04 13.35
C GLU A 3 -22.51 3.56 11.91
N THR A 4 -22.50 4.89 11.74
CA THR A 4 -22.31 5.52 10.44
C THR A 4 -20.89 5.24 9.96
N ALA A 5 -20.73 4.17 9.19
CA ALA A 5 -19.50 3.88 8.45
C ALA A 5 -19.14 5.12 7.64
N MET A 6 -17.95 5.67 7.90
CA MET A 6 -17.35 6.76 7.16
C MET A 6 -17.10 6.27 5.72
N THR A 7 -18.14 6.33 4.90
CA THR A 7 -18.11 5.95 3.50
C THR A 7 -17.51 7.13 2.78
N ILE A 8 -16.19 7.13 2.69
CA ILE A 8 -15.44 8.08 1.87
C ILE A 8 -15.95 7.92 0.44
N LYS A 9 -16.63 8.94 -0.10
CA LYS A 9 -17.05 8.98 -1.49
C LYS A 9 -15.79 9.03 -2.36
N VAL A 10 -15.40 7.88 -2.91
CA VAL A 10 -14.15 7.67 -3.65
C VAL A 10 -14.02 8.62 -4.85
N ASN A 11 -15.14 9.11 -5.40
CA ASN A 11 -15.18 9.92 -6.62
C ASN A 11 -14.70 11.38 -6.47
N GLU A 12 -14.44 11.87 -5.27
CA GLU A 12 -13.93 13.25 -5.03
C GLU A 12 -12.46 13.29 -4.61
N ILE A 13 -11.80 12.13 -4.51
CA ILE A 13 -10.41 12.02 -4.08
C ILE A 13 -9.50 12.01 -5.30
N PRO A 14 -8.42 12.82 -5.32
CA PRO A 14 -7.43 12.77 -6.39
C PRO A 14 -6.95 11.33 -6.62
N THR A 15 -6.82 10.91 -7.88
CA THR A 15 -6.47 9.53 -8.28
C THR A 15 -5.25 8.98 -7.52
N ALA A 16 -4.25 9.84 -7.26
CA ALA A 16 -3.06 9.49 -6.47
C ALA A 16 -3.40 9.05 -5.03
N ALA A 17 -4.32 9.74 -4.36
CA ALA A 17 -4.74 9.39 -3.00
C ALA A 17 -5.58 8.11 -2.98
N GLN A 18 -6.37 7.83 -4.01
CA GLN A 18 -7.06 6.54 -4.15
C GLN A 18 -6.07 5.37 -4.23
N TYR A 19 -4.97 5.55 -4.97
CA TYR A 19 -3.94 4.53 -5.10
C TYR A 19 -3.25 4.23 -3.76
N VAL A 20 -2.88 5.28 -3.00
CA VAL A 20 -2.30 5.13 -1.65
C VAL A 20 -3.26 4.38 -0.72
N ILE A 21 -4.54 4.77 -0.71
CA ILE A 21 -5.57 4.10 0.11
C ILE A 21 -5.69 2.63 -0.28
N LYS A 22 -5.73 2.32 -1.57
CA LYS A 22 -5.82 0.95 -2.09
C LYS A 22 -4.62 0.11 -1.65
N THR A 23 -3.39 0.63 -1.78
CA THR A 23 -2.17 -0.06 -1.30
C THR A 23 -2.24 -0.35 0.20
N ILE A 24 -2.70 0.60 1.01
CA ILE A 24 -2.87 0.40 2.45
C ILE A 24 -3.88 -0.73 2.76
N LEU A 25 -5.01 -0.75 2.07
CA LEU A 25 -6.03 -1.80 2.24
C LEU A 25 -5.49 -3.18 1.85
N GLU A 26 -4.75 -3.27 0.75
CA GLU A 26 -4.11 -4.52 0.34
C GLU A 26 -3.04 -4.98 1.32
N CYS A 27 -2.24 -4.07 1.89
CA CYS A 27 -1.31 -4.42 2.97
C CYS A 27 -2.04 -5.01 4.19
N LYS A 28 -3.20 -4.47 4.57
CA LYS A 28 -4.03 -5.03 5.65
C LYS A 28 -4.57 -6.40 5.30
N ALA A 29 -5.09 -6.59 4.08
CA ALA A 29 -5.60 -7.86 3.60
C ALA A 29 -4.50 -8.94 3.57
N LEU A 30 -3.31 -8.57 3.10
CA LEU A 30 -2.15 -9.44 3.06
C LEU A 30 -1.68 -9.83 4.47
N ALA A 31 -1.60 -8.89 5.40
CA ALA A 31 -1.26 -9.19 6.80
C ALA A 31 -2.31 -10.10 7.47
N LYS A 32 -3.59 -9.98 7.10
CA LYS A 32 -4.66 -10.92 7.52
C LYS A 32 -4.39 -12.32 7.01
N TYR A 33 -4.06 -12.44 5.72
CA TYR A 33 -3.73 -13.72 5.10
C TYR A 33 -2.48 -14.36 5.72
N ILE A 34 -1.38 -13.62 5.87
CA ILE A 34 -0.11 -14.11 6.43
C ILE A 34 -0.31 -14.67 7.85
N LYS A 35 -1.10 -13.99 8.68
CA LYS A 35 -1.41 -14.49 10.02
C LYS A 35 -2.27 -15.75 9.98
N LYS A 36 -3.35 -15.75 9.18
CA LYS A 36 -4.28 -16.89 9.08
C LYS A 36 -3.59 -18.15 8.55
N SER A 37 -2.63 -17.99 7.64
CA SER A 37 -1.90 -19.08 6.99
C SER A 37 -0.64 -19.54 7.76
N GLY A 38 -0.30 -18.89 8.88
CA GLY A 38 0.91 -19.22 9.65
C GLY A 38 2.23 -18.81 8.99
N LEU A 39 2.17 -18.06 7.87
CA LEU A 39 3.33 -17.65 7.06
C LEU A 39 4.36 -16.80 7.82
N ASN A 40 3.97 -16.18 8.93
CA ASN A 40 4.91 -15.44 9.78
C ASN A 40 6.08 -16.32 10.28
N LYS A 41 5.89 -17.64 10.43
CA LYS A 41 6.97 -18.56 10.78
C LYS A 41 7.95 -18.74 9.62
N GLU A 42 7.41 -18.88 8.41
CA GLU A 42 8.21 -19.03 7.18
C GLU A 42 8.97 -17.73 6.85
N ILE A 43 8.34 -16.57 6.98
CA ILE A 43 9.01 -15.28 6.75
C ILE A 43 10.21 -15.12 7.69
N LYS A 44 10.04 -15.45 8.99
CA LYS A 44 11.14 -15.45 9.96
C LYS A 44 12.24 -16.46 9.61
N ALA A 45 11.87 -17.64 9.14
CA ALA A 45 12.85 -18.67 8.76
C ALA A 45 13.74 -18.25 7.58
N VAL A 46 13.24 -17.37 6.70
CA VAL A 46 13.98 -16.81 5.55
C VAL A 46 14.65 -15.47 5.91
N GLY A 47 14.76 -15.14 7.21
CA GLY A 47 15.43 -13.93 7.70
C GLY A 47 14.62 -12.64 7.58
N GLY A 48 13.31 -12.72 7.32
CA GLY A 48 12.40 -11.57 7.32
C GLY A 48 11.81 -11.26 8.71
N ASN A 49 11.15 -10.12 8.84
CA ASN A 49 10.49 -9.72 10.08
C ASN A 49 9.06 -10.25 10.16
N ALA A 50 8.54 -10.42 11.38
CA ALA A 50 7.13 -10.76 11.57
C ALA A 50 6.24 -9.64 11.03
N ILE A 51 5.21 -10.00 10.28
CA ILE A 51 4.23 -9.02 9.80
C ILE A 51 3.23 -8.74 10.91
N HIS A 52 3.19 -7.48 11.34
CA HIS A 52 2.23 -7.00 12.32
C HIS A 52 0.88 -6.76 11.65
N GLN A 53 -0.21 -6.96 12.40
CA GLN A 53 -1.52 -6.52 11.94
C GLN A 53 -1.83 -5.15 12.50
N ALA A 54 -2.35 -4.27 11.65
CA ALA A 54 -2.91 -3.01 12.10
C ALA A 54 -4.28 -3.26 12.76
N THR A 55 -4.51 -2.65 13.92
CA THR A 55 -5.84 -2.53 14.51
C THR A 55 -6.54 -1.30 13.95
N ASN A 56 -7.87 -1.37 13.76
CA ASN A 56 -8.63 -0.31 13.09
C ASN A 56 -8.57 1.03 13.83
N VAL A 57 -8.49 1.01 15.16
CA VAL A 57 -8.56 2.19 16.04
C VAL A 57 -7.21 2.82 16.34
N ARG A 58 -6.08 2.19 16.01
CA ARG A 58 -4.75 2.67 16.41
C ARG A 58 -3.87 2.92 15.19
N TRP A 59 -3.83 4.17 14.72
CA TRP A 59 -3.03 4.56 13.55
C TRP A 59 -1.53 4.24 13.68
N LEU A 60 -0.96 4.21 14.90
CA LEU A 60 0.43 3.75 15.10
C LEU A 60 0.64 2.29 14.65
N SER A 61 -0.37 1.43 14.87
CA SER A 61 -0.32 0.04 14.43
C SER A 61 -0.39 -0.09 12.90
N LEU A 62 -0.95 0.90 12.21
CA LEU A 62 -0.89 0.97 10.75
C LEU A 62 0.54 1.22 10.28
N ILE A 63 1.26 2.15 10.92
CA ILE A 63 2.65 2.42 10.58
C ILE A 63 3.52 1.20 10.89
N ASP A 64 3.31 0.53 12.03
CA ASP A 64 4.01 -0.71 12.38
C ASP A 64 3.76 -1.84 11.36
N LEU A 65 2.53 -1.98 10.86
CA LEU A 65 2.19 -2.90 9.78
C LEU A 65 2.99 -2.56 8.51
N LEU A 66 2.91 -1.31 8.03
CA LEU A 66 3.55 -0.90 6.79
C LEU A 66 5.08 -1.02 6.87
N GLU A 67 5.70 -0.68 8.01
CA GLU A 67 7.12 -0.88 8.25
C GLU A 67 7.52 -2.36 8.24
N SER A 68 6.73 -3.24 8.88
CA SER A 68 7.01 -4.68 8.89
C SER A 68 6.89 -5.31 7.50
N MET A 69 5.90 -4.85 6.72
CA MET A 69 5.67 -5.25 5.33
C MET A 69 6.82 -4.81 4.44
N ARG A 70 7.24 -3.55 4.56
CA ARG A 70 8.38 -2.97 3.84
C ARG A 70 9.66 -3.77 4.09
N THR A 71 9.98 -4.01 5.36
CA THR A 71 11.22 -4.70 5.76
C THR A 71 11.28 -6.13 5.24
N SER A 72 10.12 -6.78 5.10
CA SER A 72 10.03 -8.18 4.69
C SER A 72 9.54 -8.36 3.25
N TYR A 73 9.50 -7.29 2.46
CA TYR A 73 8.81 -7.28 1.17
C TYR A 73 9.39 -8.34 0.21
N THR A 74 10.72 -8.45 0.16
CA THR A 74 11.42 -9.42 -0.70
C THR A 74 11.13 -10.86 -0.26
N GLN A 75 11.12 -11.13 1.04
CA GLN A 75 10.81 -12.46 1.59
C GLN A 75 9.34 -12.83 1.34
N ILE A 76 8.41 -11.89 1.53
CA ILE A 76 6.99 -12.09 1.24
C ILE A 76 6.80 -12.40 -0.24
N LYS A 77 7.45 -11.64 -1.13
CA LYS A 77 7.40 -11.86 -2.58
C LYS A 77 7.90 -13.25 -2.95
N ALA A 78 9.03 -13.69 -2.39
CA ALA A 78 9.58 -15.03 -2.62
C ALA A 78 8.62 -16.14 -2.15
N ILE A 79 8.07 -16.01 -0.94
CA ILE A 79 7.15 -17.00 -0.36
C ILE A 79 5.83 -17.08 -1.14
N LEU A 80 5.25 -15.95 -1.52
CA LEU A 80 4.02 -15.93 -2.32
C LEU A 80 4.23 -16.48 -3.73
N SER A 81 5.39 -16.23 -4.34
CA SER A 81 5.75 -16.80 -5.63
C SER A 81 5.85 -18.34 -5.53
N ARG A 82 6.50 -18.87 -4.49
CA ARG A 82 6.58 -20.31 -4.23
C ARG A 82 5.20 -20.97 -4.10
N ARG A 83 4.21 -20.25 -3.55
CA ARG A 83 2.84 -20.75 -3.33
C ARG A 83 1.87 -20.42 -4.46
N LYS A 84 2.32 -19.85 -5.58
CA LYS A 84 1.47 -19.38 -6.68
C LYS A 84 0.38 -18.38 -6.23
N GLN A 85 0.71 -17.51 -5.26
CA GLN A 85 -0.19 -16.50 -4.66
C GLN A 85 0.31 -15.06 -4.89
N GLN A 86 1.14 -14.84 -5.90
CA GLN A 86 1.72 -13.54 -6.26
C GLN A 86 0.68 -12.47 -6.61
N SER A 87 -0.53 -12.86 -7.01
CA SER A 87 -1.64 -11.94 -7.29
C SER A 87 -2.01 -11.04 -6.11
N ARG A 88 -1.69 -11.46 -4.88
CA ARG A 88 -1.90 -10.68 -3.66
C ARG A 88 -0.93 -9.51 -3.48
N LEU A 89 0.12 -9.43 -4.30
CA LEU A 89 1.10 -8.34 -4.30
C LEU A 89 0.97 -7.42 -5.52
N THR A 90 0.11 -7.75 -6.50
CA THR A 90 0.02 -7.01 -7.78
C THR A 90 -0.21 -5.51 -7.61
N ILE A 91 -1.00 -5.13 -6.59
CA ILE A 91 -1.33 -3.72 -6.31
C ILE A 91 -0.27 -3.05 -5.42
N ILE A 92 0.52 -3.82 -4.68
CA ILE A 92 1.47 -3.29 -3.69
C ILE A 92 2.82 -3.05 -4.37
N SER A 93 3.01 -1.82 -4.86
CA SER A 93 4.32 -1.34 -5.32
C SER A 93 5.28 -1.16 -4.13
N GLN A 94 6.48 -1.73 -4.22
CA GLN A 94 7.52 -1.59 -3.19
C GLN A 94 7.93 -0.12 -3.01
N ASN A 95 8.09 0.61 -4.11
CA ASN A 95 8.48 2.02 -4.09
C ASN A 95 7.43 2.88 -3.38
N LEU A 96 6.15 2.66 -3.71
CA LEU A 96 5.06 3.38 -3.04
C LEU A 96 5.02 3.05 -1.53
N LEU A 97 5.20 1.78 -1.17
CA LEU A 97 5.24 1.37 0.23
C LEU A 97 6.41 2.02 0.97
N ASP A 98 7.59 2.10 0.34
CA ASP A 98 8.76 2.80 0.87
C ASP A 98 8.46 4.30 1.10
N ASP A 99 7.81 4.94 0.13
CA ASP A 99 7.46 6.36 0.19
C ASP A 99 6.41 6.67 1.27
N ILE A 100 5.36 5.85 1.37
CA ILE A 100 4.34 5.97 2.42
C ILE A 100 5.00 5.81 3.79
N VAL A 101 5.84 4.80 3.99
CA VAL A 101 6.54 4.58 5.27
C VAL A 101 7.48 5.75 5.59
N ARG A 102 8.22 6.26 4.59
CA ARG A 102 9.11 7.42 4.75
C ARG A 102 8.33 8.66 5.17
N PHE A 103 7.17 8.90 4.57
CA PHE A 103 6.29 10.01 4.90
C PHE A 103 5.70 9.91 6.30
N LEU A 104 5.30 8.73 6.73
CA LEU A 104 4.66 8.52 8.04
C LEU A 104 5.66 8.46 9.20
N LYS A 105 6.94 8.20 8.93
CA LYS A 105 7.99 8.04 9.96
C LYS A 105 8.14 9.26 10.88
N PRO A 106 8.18 10.52 10.40
CA PRO A 106 8.21 11.70 11.26
C PRO A 106 7.01 11.80 12.20
N PHE A 107 5.81 11.49 11.72
CA PHE A 107 4.58 11.49 12.54
C PHE A 107 4.67 10.49 13.69
N LYS A 108 5.16 9.27 13.40
CA LYS A 108 5.39 8.25 14.43
C LYS A 108 6.40 8.70 15.48
N SER A 109 7.53 9.28 15.07
CA SER A 109 8.56 9.77 15.99
C SER A 109 8.03 10.89 16.88
N ILE A 110 7.35 11.87 16.30
CA ILE A 110 6.76 12.99 17.04
C ILE A 110 5.73 12.51 18.05
N MET A 111 4.88 11.56 17.68
CA MET A 111 3.85 11.06 18.60
C MET A 111 4.45 10.27 19.76
N LYS A 112 5.54 9.53 19.55
CA LYS A 112 6.29 8.92 20.66
C LYS A 112 6.86 9.97 21.62
N ILE A 113 7.35 11.09 21.09
CA ILE A 113 7.89 12.20 21.88
C ILE A 113 6.77 12.85 22.69
N ILE A 114 5.66 13.22 22.06
CA ILE A 114 4.54 13.92 22.73
C ILE A 114 3.88 13.03 23.78
N GLN A 115 3.77 11.73 23.51
CA GLN A 115 3.19 10.74 24.42
C GLN A 115 4.17 10.26 25.51
N ALA A 116 5.38 10.82 25.59
CA ALA A 116 6.32 10.47 26.64
C ALA A 116 5.80 10.99 27.99
N GLY A 117 5.23 10.09 28.80
CA GLY A 117 4.66 10.44 30.11
C GLY A 117 5.68 10.78 31.20
N SER A 118 6.98 10.66 30.90
CA SER A 118 8.08 10.84 31.87
C SER A 118 8.63 12.26 31.94
N THR A 119 8.26 13.13 31.00
CA THR A 119 8.77 14.50 30.90
C THR A 119 7.66 15.43 30.44
N PRO A 120 7.65 16.72 30.80
CA PRO A 120 6.74 17.68 30.19
C PRO A 120 6.94 17.68 28.66
N THR A 121 5.87 17.57 27.88
CA THR A 121 5.94 17.54 26.41
C THR A 121 5.11 18.66 25.76
N LEU A 122 4.34 19.42 26.53
CA LEU A 122 3.46 20.48 26.00
C LEU A 122 4.24 21.56 25.23
N TYR A 123 5.44 21.92 25.72
CA TYR A 123 6.31 22.89 25.04
C TYR A 123 6.82 22.37 23.68
N LEU A 124 6.77 21.05 23.44
CA LEU A 124 7.19 20.44 22.18
C LEU A 124 6.09 20.49 21.10
N ILE A 125 4.85 20.84 21.44
CA ILE A 125 3.75 20.88 20.47
C ILE A 125 4.05 21.85 19.33
N LEU A 126 4.53 23.06 19.63
CA LEU A 126 4.88 24.05 18.61
C LEU A 126 6.00 23.57 17.67
N PRO A 127 7.19 23.16 18.15
CA PRO A 127 8.24 22.65 17.26
C PRO A 127 7.82 21.40 16.50
N CYS A 128 7.08 20.47 17.12
CA CYS A 128 6.52 19.31 16.43
C CYS A 128 5.59 19.71 15.28
N THR A 129 4.72 20.70 15.49
CA THR A 129 3.81 21.22 14.45
C THR A 129 4.59 21.81 13.27
N LEU A 130 5.66 22.57 13.54
CA LEU A 130 6.52 23.13 12.49
C LEU A 130 7.23 22.04 11.66
N VAL A 131 7.73 21.00 12.33
CA VAL A 131 8.34 19.85 11.65
C VAL A 131 7.33 19.12 10.77
N LEU A 132 6.12 18.85 11.29
CA LEU A 132 5.08 18.20 10.50
C LEU A 132 4.66 19.03 9.29
N ARG A 133 4.53 20.35 9.45
CA ARG A 133 4.24 21.25 8.33
C ARG A 133 5.32 21.17 7.25
N LYS A 134 6.60 21.15 7.63
CA LYS A 134 7.72 20.99 6.69
C LYS A 134 7.64 19.65 5.95
N VAL A 135 7.31 18.56 6.65
CA VAL A 135 7.16 17.23 6.04
C VAL A 135 6.00 17.22 5.04
N CYS A 136 4.83 17.79 5.40
CA CYS A 136 3.69 17.88 4.50
C CYS A 136 4.03 18.67 3.23
N ASN A 137 4.68 19.83 3.36
CA ASN A 137 5.08 20.64 2.22
C ASN A 137 6.14 19.96 1.34
N SER A 138 7.04 19.17 1.94
CA SER A 138 8.05 18.42 1.19
C SER A 138 7.45 17.23 0.43
N PHE A 139 6.24 16.79 0.82
CA PHE A 139 5.56 15.65 0.21
C PHE A 139 4.65 16.03 -0.97
N GLU A 140 4.39 17.33 -1.21
CA GLU A 140 3.74 17.78 -2.45
C GLU A 140 4.50 17.32 -3.71
N TYR A 141 5.84 17.16 -3.61
CA TYR A 141 6.67 16.57 -4.66
C TYR A 141 6.37 15.08 -4.94
N LEU A 142 5.86 14.34 -3.95
CA LEU A 142 5.51 12.92 -4.12
C LEU A 142 4.20 12.76 -4.89
N LEU A 143 3.25 13.68 -4.69
CA LEU A 143 2.05 13.80 -5.51
C LEU A 143 2.39 14.09 -6.98
N GLU A 144 3.39 14.93 -7.23
CA GLU A 144 3.88 15.22 -8.58
C GLU A 144 4.54 13.99 -9.25
N HIS A 145 5.26 13.15 -8.49
CA HIS A 145 5.86 11.92 -8.99
C HIS A 145 4.82 10.84 -9.32
N VAL A 146 3.80 10.67 -8.47
CA VAL A 146 2.68 9.75 -8.73
C VAL A 146 1.89 10.19 -9.98
N ASN A 147 1.71 11.50 -10.19
CA ASN A 147 1.08 12.02 -11.40
C ASN A 147 1.94 11.79 -12.66
N LYS A 148 3.28 11.86 -12.57
CA LYS A 148 4.18 11.57 -13.71
C LYS A 148 4.22 10.10 -14.10
N HIS A 149 4.14 9.18 -13.14
CA HIS A 149 4.10 7.74 -13.42
C HIS A 149 2.75 7.22 -13.97
N GLN A 150 1.69 8.05 -13.99
CA GLN A 150 0.42 7.70 -14.65
C GLN A 150 0.45 7.87 -16.18
N LEU A 151 1.46 8.52 -16.77
CA LEU A 151 1.52 8.73 -18.22
C LEU A 151 2.27 7.63 -19.01
N VAL A 152 2.93 6.70 -18.33
CA VAL A 152 3.76 5.67 -19.00
C VAL A 152 3.06 4.31 -19.14
N GLU A 153 2.04 4.01 -18.32
CA GLU A 153 1.24 2.77 -18.47
C GLU A 153 -0.02 2.95 -19.35
N GLY A 154 -0.17 4.12 -19.99
CA GLY A 154 -1.29 4.45 -20.87
C GLY A 154 -0.96 4.49 -22.37
N GLU A 155 0.29 4.24 -22.78
CA GLU A 155 0.62 4.06 -24.19
C GLU A 155 0.33 2.62 -24.61
N LYS A 156 -0.72 2.50 -25.42
CA LYS A 156 -1.19 1.31 -26.10
C LYS A 156 -0.03 0.51 -26.69
N SER A 157 0.03 -0.78 -26.35
CA SER A 157 0.67 -1.80 -27.19
C SER A 157 0.06 -1.72 -28.61
N PRO A 158 0.83 -1.46 -29.68
CA PRO A 158 0.33 -1.46 -31.04
C PRO A 158 0.45 -2.87 -31.65
N LEU A 159 -0.11 -3.91 -31.03
CA LEU A 159 -0.24 -5.24 -31.64
C LEU A 159 -1.42 -6.00 -31.04
N GLU A 160 -2.64 -5.56 -31.35
CA GLU A 160 -3.84 -6.41 -31.29
C GLU A 160 -4.91 -5.78 -32.19
N ASN A 161 -4.65 -5.87 -33.49
CA ASN A 161 -5.67 -5.81 -34.54
C ASN A 161 -5.20 -6.80 -35.61
N ASN A 162 -6.14 -7.64 -36.07
CA ASN A 162 -6.01 -8.70 -37.08
C ASN A 162 -5.80 -10.12 -36.55
N VAL A 163 -6.82 -10.70 -35.91
CA VAL A 163 -7.31 -12.04 -36.27
C VAL A 163 -8.82 -12.09 -35.97
N GLU A 164 -9.62 -11.50 -36.85
CA GLU A 164 -11.04 -11.83 -36.95
C GLU A 164 -11.52 -11.56 -38.37
N ASP A 165 -10.99 -12.33 -39.31
CA ASP A 165 -11.69 -12.69 -40.53
C ASP A 165 -11.05 -13.96 -41.09
N ASP A 166 -11.87 -14.88 -41.62
CA ASP A 166 -11.47 -16.05 -42.44
C ASP A 166 -11.37 -17.47 -41.81
N ALA A 167 -12.12 -17.82 -40.75
CA ALA A 167 -12.22 -19.23 -40.30
C ALA A 167 -13.63 -19.76 -39.94
N LEU A 168 -14.73 -19.08 -40.31
CA LEU A 168 -16.11 -19.53 -40.01
C LEU A 168 -17.00 -19.72 -41.25
N ARG A 169 -16.42 -20.08 -42.41
CA ARG A 169 -17.17 -20.28 -43.65
C ARG A 169 -16.97 -21.63 -44.33
N GLN A 170 -16.78 -22.70 -43.56
CA GLN A 170 -16.76 -24.06 -44.11
C GLN A 170 -17.36 -25.11 -43.18
N TYR A 171 -18.53 -24.88 -42.57
CA TYR A 171 -19.39 -25.96 -42.05
C TYR A 171 -20.82 -25.44 -41.93
N GLU A 172 -21.49 -25.25 -43.07
CA GLU A 172 -22.94 -25.37 -43.25
C GLU A 172 -23.23 -25.04 -44.73
N GLU A 173 -24.05 -25.87 -45.38
CA GLU A 173 -24.46 -25.88 -46.80
C GLU A 173 -23.62 -26.74 -47.75
N GLY A 174 -24.06 -28.00 -47.89
CA GLY A 174 -23.57 -28.97 -48.86
C GLY A 174 -24.26 -30.34 -48.79
N GLU A 175 -25.59 -30.35 -48.59
CA GLU A 175 -26.50 -31.36 -49.19
C GLU A 175 -27.21 -30.69 -50.37
#